data_AF-A0A1Z4BQ98-F1
#
_entry.id   AF-A0A1Z4BQ98-F1
#
_cell.length_a   1.000
_cell.length_b   1.000
_cell.length_c   1.000
_cell.angle_alpha   90.00
_cell.angle_beta   90.00
_cell.angle_gamma   90.00
#
_symmetry.space_group_name_H-M   'P 1'
#
loop_
_entity.id
_entity.type
_entity.pdbx_description
1 polymer ?
#
loop_
_entity_poly.entity_id
_entity_poly.type
_entity_poly.pdbx_seq_one_letter_code
_entity_poly.pdbx_strand_id
1 'polypeptide(L)'
;MGYHLINLIDGKLEHCFKETYEELVYEDAITENTIIYQGEEKWRPFKISESEIYKALANEDFRIGIRAQHLFKKQADKEGFILEDLNQNQESFKIYTNNVDKPIKRGDYLVRNFGNIEIDVKCKTFYKFDRTPRETFFYFECDNLSKHLNMQSFTKTPILIAIYERNQKDKVQIKEDIIHFISIDEIERLKRILQKSIHSQYMIPTKYLHQGFNYIKEIFEKI
;
A
#
# COMPACT_ATOMS: atom_id res chain seq x y z
N MET A 1 -5.76 5.19 38.32
CA MET A 1 -6.15 5.69 36.99
C MET A 1 -6.32 7.19 37.14
N GLY A 2 -5.63 7.99 36.34
CA GLY A 2 -5.62 9.45 36.47
C GLY A 2 -5.96 10.12 35.15
N TYR A 3 -5.57 11.38 35.00
CA TYR A 3 -5.94 12.26 33.91
C TYR A 3 -4.72 12.66 33.09
N HIS A 4 -4.77 12.41 31.79
CA HIS A 4 -3.80 12.91 30.83
C HIS A 4 -4.31 14.22 30.24
N LEU A 5 -3.50 15.26 30.31
CA LEU A 5 -3.76 16.56 29.69
C LEU A 5 -2.82 16.71 28.49
N ILE A 6 -3.38 17.10 27.35
CA ILE A 6 -2.64 17.34 26.11
C ILE A 6 -2.94 18.75 25.63
N ASN A 7 -1.88 19.54 25.49
CA ASN A 7 -1.91 20.89 24.95
C ASN A 7 -1.11 20.98 23.65
N LEU A 8 -1.49 21.92 22.78
CA LEU A 8 -0.72 22.28 21.60
C LEU A 8 -0.18 23.71 21.78
N ILE A 9 1.09 23.82 22.15
CA ILE A 9 1.75 25.11 22.41
C ILE A 9 2.85 25.27 21.37
N ASP A 10 2.79 26.33 20.56
CA ASP A 10 3.74 26.58 19.46
C ASP A 10 3.96 25.38 18.52
N GLY A 11 2.89 24.62 18.27
CA GLY A 11 2.93 23.41 17.44
C GLY A 11 3.60 22.20 18.11
N LYS A 12 4.00 22.30 19.38
CA LYS A 12 4.49 21.18 20.18
C LYS A 12 3.37 20.63 21.05
N LEU A 13 3.29 19.30 21.07
CA LEU A 13 2.39 18.58 21.96
C LEU A 13 3.04 18.52 23.34
N GLU A 14 2.42 19.17 24.32
CA GLU A 14 2.81 19.07 25.72
C GLU A 14 1.84 18.15 26.44
N HIS A 15 2.40 17.23 27.22
CA HIS A 15 1.66 16.22 27.97
C HIS A 15 1.99 16.36 29.45
N CYS A 16 0.96 16.39 30.30
CA CYS A 16 1.11 16.16 31.72
C CYS A 16 0.08 15.13 32.21
N PHE A 17 0.39 14.49 33.34
CA PHE A 17 -0.49 13.53 34.00
C PHE A 17 -0.79 14.02 35.41
N LYS A 18 -2.06 13.97 35.80
CA LYS A 18 -2.52 14.26 37.17
C LYS A 18 -3.20 13.03 37.72
N GLU A 19 -2.92 12.68 38.97
CA GLU A 19 -3.46 11.46 39.55
C GLU A 19 -4.92 11.64 39.95
N THR A 20 -5.28 12.84 40.42
CA THR A 20 -6.58 13.17 41.01
C THR A 20 -7.30 14.28 40.26
N TYR A 21 -8.61 14.42 40.50
CA TYR A 21 -9.40 15.50 39.90
C TYR A 21 -9.04 16.85 40.53
N GLU A 22 -8.78 16.85 41.83
CA GLU A 22 -8.39 18.01 42.61
C GLU A 22 -7.11 18.65 42.08
N GLU A 23 -6.15 17.84 41.64
CA GLU A 23 -4.92 18.32 40.98
C GLU A 23 -5.18 19.08 39.67
N LEU A 24 -6.28 18.79 38.96
CA LEU A 24 -6.62 19.49 37.72
C LEU A 24 -7.06 20.93 37.98
N VAL A 25 -7.70 21.20 39.12
CA VAL A 25 -8.19 22.54 39.49
C VAL A 25 -7.03 23.54 39.61
N TYR A 26 -5.83 23.04 39.92
CA TYR A 26 -4.62 23.84 40.08
C TYR A 26 -3.71 23.83 38.85
N GLU A 27 -4.15 23.26 37.72
CA GLU A 27 -3.38 23.24 36.49
C GLU A 27 -3.73 24.43 35.59
N ASP A 28 -2.91 25.48 35.67
CA ASP A 28 -3.09 26.72 34.89
C ASP A 28 -2.98 26.50 33.37
N ALA A 29 -2.34 25.41 32.93
CA ALA A 29 -2.19 25.08 31.52
C ALA A 29 -3.48 24.54 30.87
N ILE A 30 -4.56 24.35 31.63
CA ILE A 30 -5.86 23.93 31.07
C ILE A 30 -6.56 25.13 30.42
N THR A 31 -6.90 24.97 29.15
CA THR A 31 -7.65 25.92 28.34
C THR A 31 -8.87 25.25 27.72
N GLU A 32 -9.74 26.02 27.05
CA GLU A 32 -10.87 25.47 26.29
C GLU A 32 -10.44 24.50 25.16
N ASN A 33 -9.18 24.54 24.73
CA ASN A 33 -8.64 23.71 23.66
C ASN A 33 -7.83 22.51 24.19
N THR A 34 -7.70 22.35 25.50
CA THR A 34 -6.98 21.23 26.11
C THR A 34 -7.75 19.93 25.93
N ILE A 35 -7.07 18.90 25.45
CA ILE A 35 -7.62 17.54 25.37
C ILE A 35 -7.35 16.83 26.69
N ILE A 36 -8.39 16.30 27.33
CA ILE A 36 -8.30 15.52 28.57
C ILE A 36 -8.91 14.13 28.39
N TYR A 37 -8.24 13.10 28.90
CA TYR A 37 -8.80 11.75 28.99
C TYR A 37 -8.26 11.00 30.22
N GLN A 38 -9.00 10.01 30.70
CA GLN A 38 -8.58 9.18 31.82
C GLN A 38 -7.79 7.94 31.35
N GLY A 39 -6.75 7.58 32.09
CA GLY A 39 -5.89 6.44 31.75
C GLY A 39 -4.89 6.08 32.84
N GLU A 40 -4.20 4.95 32.64
CA GLU A 40 -3.01 4.65 33.43
C GLU A 40 -1.87 5.59 33.05
N GLU A 41 -1.07 6.06 34.01
CA GLU A 41 0.03 7.01 33.75
C GLU A 41 0.96 6.56 32.60
N LYS A 42 1.16 5.25 32.46
CA LYS A 42 1.99 4.63 31.41
C LYS A 42 1.41 4.78 29.99
N TRP A 43 0.13 5.10 29.84
CA TRP A 43 -0.55 5.31 28.55
C TRP A 43 -0.31 6.72 28.02
N ARG A 44 0.96 7.09 27.91
CA ARG A 44 1.36 8.41 27.43
C ARG A 44 1.10 8.52 25.93
N PRO A 45 0.55 9.66 25.47
CA PRO A 45 0.47 9.94 24.04
C PRO A 45 1.89 10.09 23.48
N PHE A 46 2.06 9.76 22.21
CA PHE A 46 3.32 9.90 21.49
C PHE A 46 3.05 10.42 20.09
N LYS A 47 4.04 11.07 19.48
CA LYS A 47 3.92 11.45 18.07
C LYS A 47 3.95 10.19 17.22
N ILE A 48 3.20 10.18 16.12
CA ILE A 48 3.22 9.06 15.18
C ILE A 48 4.65 8.75 14.70
N SER A 49 5.48 9.78 14.52
CA SER A 49 6.90 9.64 14.14
C SER A 49 7.75 8.88 15.15
N GLU A 50 7.34 8.83 16.41
CA GLU A 50 8.06 8.19 17.52
C GLU A 50 7.58 6.74 17.76
N SER A 51 6.55 6.29 17.04
CA SER A 51 6.00 4.94 17.19
C SER A 51 6.42 4.04 16.05
N GLU A 52 7.13 2.96 16.36
CA GLU A 52 7.48 1.94 15.36
C GLU A 52 6.25 1.30 14.70
N ILE A 53 5.13 1.21 15.43
CA ILE A 53 3.87 0.61 14.97
C ILE A 53 3.16 1.56 14.00
N TYR A 54 3.10 2.86 14.35
CA TYR A 54 2.24 3.81 13.63
C TYR A 54 3.00 4.73 12.67
N LYS A 55 4.33 4.85 12.74
CA LYS A 55 5.11 5.82 11.94
C LYS A 55 4.84 5.75 10.44
N ALA A 56 4.57 4.57 9.92
CA ALA A 56 4.24 4.37 8.50
C ALA A 56 2.95 5.11 8.10
N LEU A 57 2.01 5.30 9.03
CA LEU A 57 0.79 6.07 8.81
C LEU A 57 1.05 7.54 8.55
N ALA A 58 2.21 8.11 8.87
CA ALA A 58 2.55 9.48 8.47
C ALA A 58 2.76 9.58 6.94
N ASN A 59 3.15 8.49 6.27
CA ASN A 59 3.39 8.46 4.84
C ASN A 59 2.08 8.28 4.04
N GLU A 60 1.76 9.25 3.18
CA GLU A 60 0.57 9.19 2.30
C GLU A 60 0.56 7.98 1.36
N ASP A 61 1.73 7.59 0.82
CA ASP A 61 1.88 6.46 -0.10
C ASP A 61 1.60 5.13 0.61
N PHE A 62 1.95 5.04 1.90
CA PHE A 62 1.60 3.89 2.72
C PHE A 62 0.09 3.81 2.92
N ARG A 63 -0.55 4.91 3.34
CA ARG A 63 -1.99 4.94 3.60
C ARG A 63 -2.81 4.63 2.34
N ILE A 64 -2.44 5.20 1.18
CA ILE A 64 -3.16 4.93 -0.08
C ILE A 64 -2.93 3.49 -0.56
N GLY A 65 -1.76 2.91 -0.30
CA GLY A 65 -1.48 1.49 -0.56
C GLY A 65 -2.43 0.58 0.23
N ILE A 66 -2.59 0.81 1.53
CA ILE A 66 -3.52 0.07 2.39
C ILE A 66 -4.97 0.24 1.91
N ARG A 67 -5.39 1.47 1.56
CA ARG A 67 -6.74 1.72 1.01
C ARG A 67 -6.98 0.93 -0.29
N ALA A 68 -5.99 0.89 -1.18
CA ALA A 68 -6.08 0.14 -2.43
C ALA A 68 -6.20 -1.38 -2.19
N GLN A 69 -5.45 -1.91 -1.23
CA GLN A 69 -5.56 -3.32 -0.82
C GLN A 69 -6.95 -3.65 -0.26
N HIS A 70 -7.52 -2.79 0.59
CA HIS A 70 -8.88 -2.97 1.10
C HIS A 70 -9.94 -2.88 -0.01
N LEU A 71 -9.80 -1.92 -0.93
CA LEU A 71 -10.72 -1.80 -2.08
C LEU A 71 -10.64 -3.04 -2.97
N PHE A 72 -9.44 -3.52 -3.27
CA PHE A 72 -9.23 -4.77 -4.01
C PHE A 72 -9.95 -5.94 -3.34
N LYS A 73 -9.73 -6.16 -2.04
CA LYS A 73 -10.36 -7.25 -1.30
C LYS A 73 -11.89 -7.19 -1.37
N LYS A 74 -12.48 -6.00 -1.22
CA LYS A 74 -13.92 -5.78 -1.33
C LYS A 74 -14.45 -6.05 -2.74
N GLN A 75 -13.73 -5.65 -3.79
CA GLN A 75 -14.15 -5.88 -5.17
C GLN A 75 -13.99 -7.35 -5.56
N ALA A 76 -12.87 -7.97 -5.19
CA ALA A 76 -12.60 -9.38 -5.42
C ALA A 76 -13.65 -10.28 -4.78
N ASP A 77 -14.04 -10.01 -3.53
CA ASP A 77 -15.12 -10.73 -2.83
C ASP A 77 -16.45 -10.65 -3.58
N LYS A 78 -16.84 -9.44 -4.01
CA LYS A 78 -18.05 -9.24 -4.84
C LYS A 78 -18.01 -9.99 -6.16
N GLU A 79 -16.83 -10.16 -6.73
CA GLU A 79 -16.60 -10.84 -8.01
C GLU A 79 -16.41 -12.36 -7.85
N GLY A 80 -16.49 -12.89 -6.61
CA GLY A 80 -16.40 -14.32 -6.32
C GLY A 80 -14.97 -14.87 -6.23
N PHE A 81 -13.97 -14.02 -5.99
CA PHE A 81 -12.57 -14.44 -5.84
C PHE A 81 -12.27 -14.87 -4.41
N ILE A 82 -11.62 -16.03 -4.26
CA ILE A 82 -11.17 -16.54 -2.96
C ILE A 82 -9.74 -16.05 -2.74
N LEU A 83 -9.60 -15.00 -1.93
CA LEU A 83 -8.30 -14.40 -1.61
C LEU A 83 -7.68 -15.02 -0.35
N GLU A 84 -6.39 -15.29 -0.41
CA GLU A 84 -5.55 -15.56 0.76
C GLU A 84 -4.54 -14.42 0.94
N ASP A 85 -4.48 -13.83 2.13
CA ASP A 85 -3.57 -12.74 2.46
C ASP A 85 -2.12 -13.29 2.55
N LEU A 86 -1.21 -12.77 1.72
CA LEU A 86 0.21 -13.14 1.79
C LEU A 86 0.88 -12.36 2.93
N ASN A 87 0.91 -12.98 4.11
CA ASN A 87 1.45 -12.37 5.31
C ASN A 87 2.93 -11.95 5.10
N GLN A 88 3.23 -10.67 5.32
CA GLN A 88 4.57 -10.09 5.14
C GLN A 88 5.48 -10.22 6.38
N ASN A 89 5.07 -11.00 7.40
CA ASN A 89 5.88 -11.23 8.58
C ASN A 89 7.29 -11.71 8.20
N GLN A 90 8.32 -11.01 8.70
CA GLN A 90 9.72 -11.27 8.35
C GLN A 90 10.12 -12.73 8.54
N GLU A 91 9.57 -13.44 9.53
CA GLU A 91 9.84 -14.87 9.75
C GLU A 91 9.31 -15.77 8.64
N SER A 92 8.09 -15.49 8.16
CA SER A 92 7.53 -16.21 7.00
C SER A 92 8.27 -15.86 5.70
N PHE A 93 8.76 -14.61 5.58
CA PHE A 93 9.58 -14.18 4.44
C PHE A 93 10.98 -14.80 4.45
N LYS A 94 11.57 -15.04 5.64
CA LYS A 94 12.88 -15.70 5.81
C LYS A 94 12.90 -17.10 5.18
N ILE A 95 11.79 -17.84 5.20
CA ILE A 95 11.71 -19.15 4.56
C ILE A 95 12.00 -19.02 3.06
N TYR A 96 11.52 -17.97 2.41
CA TYR A 96 11.78 -17.75 0.98
C TYR A 96 13.20 -17.22 0.75
N THR A 97 13.65 -16.21 1.51
CA THR A 97 15.00 -15.63 1.31
C THR A 97 16.14 -16.59 1.63
N ASN A 98 15.93 -17.56 2.52
CA ASN A 98 16.92 -18.59 2.83
C ASN A 98 17.07 -19.63 1.71
N ASN A 99 16.07 -19.75 0.84
CA ASN A 99 16.02 -20.74 -0.24
C ASN A 99 16.18 -20.11 -1.63
N VAL A 100 16.44 -18.80 -1.71
CA VAL A 100 16.58 -18.07 -2.98
C VAL A 100 17.78 -17.15 -2.93
N ASP A 101 18.75 -17.38 -3.83
CA ASP A 101 19.98 -16.58 -3.93
C ASP A 101 19.75 -15.15 -4.43
N LYS A 102 18.57 -14.88 -4.98
CA LYS A 102 18.21 -13.60 -5.60
C LYS A 102 17.17 -12.85 -4.77
N PRO A 103 17.20 -11.51 -4.76
CA PRO A 103 16.14 -10.71 -4.15
C PRO A 103 14.79 -11.03 -4.78
N ILE A 104 13.79 -11.26 -3.93
CA ILE A 104 12.41 -11.55 -4.34
C ILE A 104 11.44 -10.54 -3.72
N LYS A 105 10.25 -10.44 -4.31
CA LYS A 105 9.14 -9.65 -3.78
C LYS A 105 7.89 -10.51 -3.83
N ARG A 106 7.14 -10.54 -2.72
CA ARG A 106 5.80 -11.13 -2.65
C ARG A 106 4.76 -10.07 -2.99
N GLY A 107 3.69 -10.49 -3.65
CA GLY A 107 2.45 -9.75 -3.75
C GLY A 107 1.71 -9.69 -2.42
N ASP A 108 0.49 -9.18 -2.49
CA ASP A 108 -0.38 -8.96 -1.35
C ASP A 108 -1.35 -10.13 -1.15
N TYR A 109 -1.77 -10.81 -2.23
CA TYR A 109 -2.79 -11.87 -2.18
C TYR A 109 -2.46 -13.04 -3.10
N LEU A 110 -2.94 -14.24 -2.75
CA LEU A 110 -3.15 -15.35 -3.68
C LEU A 110 -4.63 -15.49 -4.02
N VAL A 111 -4.94 -15.72 -5.29
CA VAL A 111 -6.28 -16.04 -5.78
C VAL A 111 -6.41 -17.54 -5.91
N ARG A 112 -7.06 -18.19 -4.94
CA ARG A 112 -7.10 -19.66 -4.83
C ARG A 112 -7.92 -20.34 -5.92
N ASN A 113 -9.04 -19.75 -6.33
CA ASN A 113 -9.97 -20.34 -7.28
C ASN A 113 -9.67 -20.07 -8.76
N PHE A 114 -8.51 -19.47 -9.07
CA PHE A 114 -8.04 -19.24 -10.44
C PHE A 114 -6.56 -19.57 -10.55
N GLY A 115 -6.17 -20.83 -10.34
CA GLY A 115 -4.78 -21.26 -10.55
C GLY A 115 -3.74 -20.68 -9.57
N ASN A 116 -4.16 -20.28 -8.36
CA ASN A 116 -3.29 -19.68 -7.33
C ASN A 116 -2.54 -18.42 -7.77
N ILE A 117 -3.11 -17.57 -8.62
CA ILE A 117 -2.44 -16.35 -9.10
C ILE A 117 -2.04 -15.45 -7.92
N GLU A 118 -0.81 -14.96 -7.94
CA GLU A 118 -0.32 -13.97 -6.99
C GLU A 118 -0.62 -12.54 -7.50
N ILE A 119 -1.21 -11.71 -6.63
CA ILE A 119 -1.61 -10.34 -6.95
C ILE A 119 -0.81 -9.36 -6.09
N ASP A 120 -0.13 -8.42 -6.73
CA ASP A 120 0.51 -7.27 -6.06
C ASP A 120 -0.29 -5.99 -6.34
N VAL A 121 -0.95 -5.43 -5.32
CA VAL A 121 -1.83 -4.27 -5.46
C VAL A 121 -1.02 -2.99 -5.37
N LYS A 122 -1.31 -2.05 -6.27
CA LYS A 122 -0.64 -0.75 -6.37
C LYS A 122 -1.67 0.34 -6.59
N CYS A 123 -1.42 1.51 -6.00
CA CYS A 123 -2.10 2.75 -6.36
C CYS A 123 -1.07 3.68 -6.98
N LYS A 124 -1.27 4.09 -8.24
CA LYS A 124 -0.27 4.84 -9.01
C LYS A 124 -0.87 6.09 -9.63
N THR A 125 -0.07 7.16 -9.70
CA THR A 125 -0.43 8.35 -10.47
C THR A 125 -0.25 8.05 -11.96
N PHE A 126 -1.26 8.37 -12.77
CA PHE A 126 -1.17 8.28 -14.22
C PHE A 126 -0.75 9.63 -14.81
N TYR A 127 0.40 9.64 -15.46
CA TYR A 127 0.99 10.79 -16.13
C TYR A 127 0.65 10.75 -17.62
N LYS A 128 0.83 11.88 -18.32
CA LYS A 128 0.64 11.96 -19.78
C LYS A 128 2.00 11.98 -20.45
N PHE A 129 2.17 11.20 -21.51
CA PHE A 129 3.27 11.42 -22.45
C PHE A 129 3.06 12.72 -23.19
N ASP A 130 4.15 13.43 -23.46
CA ASP A 130 4.15 14.58 -24.37
C ASP A 130 4.23 14.09 -25.83
N ARG A 131 3.18 13.37 -26.26
CA ARG A 131 3.06 12.74 -27.59
C ARG A 131 1.62 12.82 -28.10
N THR A 132 1.46 12.71 -29.42
CA THR A 132 0.16 12.66 -30.12
C THR A 132 0.01 11.29 -30.80
N PRO A 133 -1.06 10.51 -30.54
CA PRO A 133 -2.15 10.79 -29.60
C PRO A 133 -1.66 10.80 -28.14
N ARG A 134 -2.36 11.56 -27.30
CA ARG A 134 -2.05 11.67 -25.86
C ARG A 134 -2.29 10.32 -25.20
N GLU A 135 -1.21 9.69 -24.79
CA GLU A 135 -1.20 8.42 -24.08
C GLU A 135 -0.81 8.65 -22.61
N THR A 136 -1.43 7.91 -21.70
CA THR A 136 -1.10 7.94 -20.27
C THR A 136 -0.18 6.79 -19.88
N PHE A 137 0.58 6.96 -18.80
CA PHE A 137 1.48 5.95 -18.25
C PHE A 137 1.62 6.05 -16.74
N PHE A 138 2.16 5.01 -16.11
CA PHE A 138 2.60 5.06 -14.72
C PHE A 138 4.05 4.57 -14.58
N TYR A 139 4.68 4.97 -13.48
CA TYR A 139 6.04 4.52 -13.14
C TYR A 139 6.01 3.19 -12.37
N PHE A 140 6.81 2.24 -12.86
CA PHE A 140 7.03 0.94 -12.24
C PHE A 140 8.53 0.70 -12.04
N GLU A 141 8.95 0.44 -10.81
CA GLU A 141 10.37 0.25 -10.48
C GLU A 141 10.97 -0.93 -11.24
N CYS A 142 12.14 -0.74 -11.86
CA CYS A 142 12.86 -1.83 -12.53
C CYS A 142 13.24 -2.94 -11.53
N ASP A 143 13.58 -2.57 -10.29
CA ASP A 143 13.90 -3.51 -9.22
C ASP A 143 12.69 -4.36 -8.82
N ASN A 144 11.48 -3.78 -8.79
CA ASN A 144 10.26 -4.55 -8.53
C ASN A 144 10.00 -5.59 -9.62
N LEU A 145 10.25 -5.25 -10.90
CA LEU A 145 10.13 -6.23 -11.99
C LEU A 145 11.06 -7.42 -11.77
N SER A 146 12.34 -7.15 -11.51
CA SER A 146 13.34 -8.20 -11.29
C SER A 146 12.99 -9.09 -10.10
N LYS A 147 12.55 -8.50 -8.99
CA LYS A 147 12.15 -9.22 -7.77
C LYS A 147 10.91 -10.09 -7.97
N HIS A 148 9.93 -9.61 -8.72
CA HIS A 148 8.74 -10.38 -9.07
C HIS A 148 9.07 -11.52 -10.05
N LEU A 149 9.91 -11.29 -11.05
CA LEU A 149 10.37 -12.36 -11.96
C LEU A 149 11.12 -13.46 -11.21
N ASN A 150 11.96 -13.08 -10.23
CA ASN A 150 12.63 -14.06 -9.37
C ASN A 150 11.61 -14.86 -8.54
N MET A 151 10.60 -14.20 -7.97
CA MET A 151 9.51 -14.87 -7.24
C MET A 151 8.75 -15.84 -8.14
N GLN A 152 8.28 -15.39 -9.30
CA GLN A 152 7.55 -16.20 -10.28
C GLN A 152 8.37 -17.41 -10.74
N SER A 153 9.68 -17.22 -10.96
CA SER A 153 10.57 -18.33 -11.31
C SER A 153 10.72 -19.34 -10.18
N PHE A 154 10.72 -18.89 -8.93
CA PHE A 154 10.84 -19.75 -7.75
C PHE A 154 9.55 -20.51 -7.45
N THR A 155 8.40 -19.82 -7.42
CA THR A 155 7.11 -20.41 -7.02
C THR A 155 6.33 -21.02 -8.19
N LYS A 156 6.76 -20.77 -9.44
CA LYS A 156 6.04 -21.14 -10.68
C LYS A 156 4.61 -20.60 -10.71
N THR A 157 4.34 -19.55 -9.95
CA THR A 157 3.01 -18.95 -9.79
C THR A 157 2.91 -17.70 -10.65
N PRO A 158 1.87 -17.56 -11.50
CA PRO A 158 1.65 -16.33 -12.26
C PRO A 158 1.49 -15.12 -11.33
N ILE A 159 2.12 -14.00 -11.68
CA ILE A 159 2.03 -12.76 -10.92
C ILE A 159 1.36 -11.67 -11.75
N LEU A 160 0.29 -11.08 -11.22
CA LEU A 160 -0.37 -9.91 -11.79
C LEU A 160 -0.16 -8.69 -10.89
N ILE A 161 0.07 -7.54 -11.52
CA ILE A 161 0.04 -6.25 -10.84
C ILE A 161 -1.35 -5.67 -11.00
N ALA A 162 -2.04 -5.44 -9.88
CA ALA A 162 -3.34 -4.79 -9.85
C ALA A 162 -3.17 -3.30 -9.56
N ILE A 163 -3.58 -2.42 -10.48
CA ILE A 163 -3.33 -0.99 -10.44
C ILE A 163 -4.64 -0.21 -10.33
N TYR A 164 -4.75 0.61 -9.29
CA TYR A 164 -5.70 1.72 -9.23
C TYR A 164 -5.02 3.04 -9.58
N GLU A 165 -5.77 3.96 -10.18
CA GLU A 165 -5.31 5.32 -10.42
C GLU A 165 -5.45 6.16 -9.13
N ARG A 166 -4.36 6.82 -8.73
CA ARG A 166 -4.35 7.78 -7.62
C ARG A 166 -4.93 9.11 -8.06
N ASN A 167 -5.74 9.74 -7.22
CA ASN A 167 -6.24 11.08 -7.50
C ASN A 167 -5.08 12.10 -7.41
N GLN A 168 -4.92 12.92 -8.45
CA GLN A 168 -3.81 13.89 -8.52
C GLN A 168 -4.04 15.14 -7.67
N LYS A 169 -5.31 15.51 -7.42
CA LYS A 169 -5.67 16.65 -6.58
C LYS A 169 -5.66 16.27 -5.10
N ASP A 170 -6.23 15.11 -4.78
CA ASP A 170 -6.25 14.56 -3.44
C ASP A 170 -5.44 13.25 -3.40
N LYS A 171 -4.17 13.35 -3.05
CA LYS A 171 -3.23 12.24 -3.03
C LYS A 171 -3.56 11.16 -2.00
N VAL A 172 -4.48 11.38 -1.07
CA VAL A 172 -4.92 10.33 -0.14
C VAL A 172 -6.14 9.56 -0.66
N GLN A 173 -6.62 9.86 -1.87
CA GLN A 173 -7.77 9.21 -2.48
C GLN A 173 -7.41 8.42 -3.74
N ILE A 174 -8.14 7.32 -3.93
CA ILE A 174 -8.19 6.60 -5.18
C ILE A 174 -9.11 7.39 -6.11
N LYS A 175 -8.71 7.62 -7.35
CA LYS A 175 -9.45 8.48 -8.28
C LYS A 175 -10.80 7.86 -8.66
N GLU A 176 -10.76 6.59 -9.04
CA GLU A 176 -11.90 5.82 -9.53
C GLU A 176 -11.76 4.38 -9.04
N ASP A 177 -12.89 3.71 -8.81
CA ASP A 177 -12.96 2.30 -8.39
C ASP A 177 -12.68 1.33 -9.55
N ILE A 178 -12.02 1.80 -10.62
CA ILE A 178 -11.68 1.00 -11.79
C ILE A 178 -10.29 0.40 -11.60
N ILE A 179 -10.24 -0.92 -11.50
CA ILE A 179 -8.99 -1.66 -11.41
C ILE A 179 -8.45 -2.02 -12.79
N HIS A 180 -7.12 -2.00 -12.91
CA HIS A 180 -6.38 -2.39 -14.08
C HIS A 180 -5.40 -3.52 -13.73
N PHE A 181 -5.10 -4.38 -14.68
CA PHE A 181 -4.18 -5.51 -14.51
C PHE A 181 -3.13 -5.54 -15.62
N ILE A 182 -1.94 -6.00 -15.26
CA ILE A 182 -0.89 -6.38 -16.20
C ILE A 182 -0.06 -7.50 -15.56
N SER A 183 0.30 -8.52 -16.34
CA SER A 183 1.16 -9.59 -15.85
C SER A 183 2.62 -9.16 -15.80
N ILE A 184 3.38 -9.75 -14.88
CA ILE A 184 4.83 -9.55 -14.81
C ILE A 184 5.53 -9.99 -16.11
N ASP A 185 5.07 -11.08 -16.72
CA ASP A 185 5.56 -11.56 -18.02
C ASP A 185 5.34 -10.53 -19.14
N GLU A 186 4.19 -9.84 -19.13
CA GLU A 186 3.89 -8.81 -20.12
C GLU A 186 4.79 -7.58 -19.92
N ILE A 187 5.04 -7.17 -18.67
CA ILE A 187 6.01 -6.10 -18.39
C ILE A 187 7.42 -6.51 -18.87
N GLU A 188 7.85 -7.75 -18.60
CA GLU A 188 9.14 -8.29 -19.03
C GLU A 188 9.28 -8.31 -20.55
N ARG A 189 8.21 -8.68 -21.27
CA ARG A 189 8.17 -8.62 -22.74
C ARG A 189 8.28 -7.18 -23.24
N LEU A 190 7.53 -6.26 -22.64
CA LEU A 190 7.47 -4.87 -23.05
C LEU A 190 8.74 -4.08 -22.69
N LYS A 191 9.53 -4.51 -21.70
CA LYS A 191 10.68 -3.74 -21.18
C LYS A 191 11.67 -3.24 -22.23
N ARG A 192 11.77 -3.93 -23.37
CA ARG A 192 12.64 -3.58 -24.51
C ARG A 192 12.20 -2.32 -25.25
N ILE A 193 10.91 -1.98 -25.17
CA ILE A 193 10.31 -0.83 -25.86
C ILE A 193 9.81 0.25 -24.88
N LEU A 194 9.78 -0.03 -23.58
CA LEU A 194 9.38 0.93 -22.56
C LEU A 194 10.45 2.00 -22.36
N GLN A 195 10.00 3.25 -22.22
CA GLN A 195 10.88 4.34 -21.79
C GLN A 195 11.26 4.15 -20.31
N LYS A 196 12.50 4.53 -19.98
CA LYS A 196 13.01 4.51 -18.60
C LYS A 196 13.23 5.92 -18.09
N SER A 197 12.78 6.21 -16.89
CA SER A 197 13.09 7.45 -16.18
C SER A 197 14.54 7.44 -15.66
N ILE A 198 15.06 8.61 -15.27
CA ILE A 198 16.34 8.74 -14.55
C ILE A 198 16.39 7.98 -13.21
N HIS A 199 15.23 7.68 -12.61
CA HIS A 199 15.11 6.98 -11.33
C HIS A 199 14.98 5.46 -11.49
N SER A 200 15.38 4.89 -12.63
CA SER A 200 15.30 3.44 -12.89
C SER A 200 13.88 2.88 -12.79
N GLN A 201 12.89 3.63 -13.30
CA GLN A 201 11.51 3.20 -13.45
C GLN A 201 11.14 3.03 -14.93
N TYR A 202 10.41 1.97 -15.25
CA TYR A 202 9.70 1.83 -16.51
C TYR A 202 8.47 2.74 -16.53
N MET A 203 8.30 3.48 -17.62
CA MET A 203 7.07 4.23 -17.92
C MET A 203 6.14 3.28 -18.66
N ILE A 204 5.25 2.59 -17.94
CA ILE A 204 4.31 1.61 -18.51
C ILE A 204 3.08 2.34 -19.05
N PRO A 205 2.84 2.35 -20.38
CA PRO A 205 1.65 2.96 -20.93
C PRO A 205 0.38 2.21 -20.53
N THR A 206 -0.68 2.96 -20.22
CA THR A 206 -1.95 2.38 -19.75
C THR A 206 -2.68 1.59 -20.81
N LYS A 207 -2.33 1.75 -22.10
CA LYS A 207 -2.92 0.95 -23.20
C LYS A 207 -2.61 -0.54 -23.11
N TYR A 208 -1.57 -0.92 -22.36
CA TYR A 208 -1.21 -2.33 -22.14
C TYR A 208 -1.89 -2.92 -20.91
N LEU A 209 -2.76 -2.16 -20.24
CA LEU A 209 -3.48 -2.62 -19.07
C LEU A 209 -4.83 -3.22 -19.47
N HIS A 210 -5.21 -4.27 -18.76
CA HIS A 210 -6.52 -4.89 -18.87
C HIS A 210 -7.43 -4.38 -17.76
N GLN A 211 -8.62 -3.91 -18.11
CA GLN A 211 -9.54 -3.32 -17.15
C GLN A 211 -10.47 -4.38 -16.53
N GLY A 212 -10.64 -4.33 -15.21
CA GLY A 212 -11.61 -5.14 -14.47
C GLY A 212 -11.22 -6.60 -14.26
N PHE A 213 -11.96 -7.27 -13.37
CA PHE A 213 -11.69 -8.66 -12.96
C PHE A 213 -11.93 -9.69 -14.06
N ASN A 214 -12.66 -9.33 -15.14
CA ASN A 214 -12.90 -10.21 -16.28
C ASN A 214 -11.60 -10.70 -16.93
N TYR A 215 -10.54 -9.89 -16.91
CA TYR A 215 -9.23 -10.29 -17.39
C TYR A 215 -8.72 -11.58 -16.71
N ILE A 216 -8.90 -11.69 -15.39
CA ILE A 216 -8.46 -12.89 -14.65
C ILE A 216 -9.32 -14.09 -15.05
N LYS A 217 -10.65 -13.90 -15.16
CA LYS A 217 -11.56 -14.97 -15.59
C LYS A 217 -11.19 -15.47 -16.99
N GLU A 218 -11.04 -14.57 -17.96
CA GLU A 218 -10.73 -14.93 -19.35
C GLU A 218 -9.41 -15.70 -19.52
N ILE A 219 -8.38 -15.33 -18.75
CA ILE A 219 -7.05 -15.94 -18.87
C ILE A 219 -6.92 -17.23 -18.05
N PHE A 220 -7.58 -17.32 -16.89
CA PHE A 220 -7.30 -18.36 -15.90
C PHE A 220 -8.49 -19.26 -15.54
N GLU A 221 -9.71 -19.00 -16.03
CA GLU A 221 -10.88 -19.87 -15.80
C GLU A 221 -10.78 -21.21 -16.56
N LYS A 222 -9.82 -21.35 -17.48
CA LYS A 222 -9.61 -22.56 -18.32
C LYS A 222 -8.37 -23.39 -17.95
N ILE A 223 -7.68 -23.05 -16.86
CA ILE A 223 -6.47 -23.76 -16.37
C ILE A 223 -6.87 -24.62 -15.18
#